data_AF-A0A9X9PRI7-F1
#
_entry.id   AF-A0A9X9PRI7-F1
#
_cell.length_a   1.000
_cell.length_b   1.000
_cell.length_c   1.000
_cell.angle_alpha   90.00
_cell.angle_beta   90.00
_cell.angle_gamma   90.00
#
_symmetry.space_group_name_H-M   'P 1'
#
loop_
_entity.id
_entity.type
_entity.pdbx_description
1 polymer ?
#
loop_
_entity_poly.entity_id
_entity_poly.type
_entity_poly.pdbx_seq_one_letter_code
_entity_poly.pdbx_strand_id
1 'polypeptide(L)'
;MILHRDISENNIILTGSDVSKDWRGFLIDLDLAVLLSDDKAQRKTQTMTGTMEFMALELLSGSYEKTGAIVNHSYRHDLESFFYVLLWLSMSRGWEKGKEQNRDYLSKWFTGTAKEIFEFKNTQMKESNIEEDVLNKFSPKFYGLRRLAKEFWRIIFLTNGTFFIGSYKDNNALYNSTMAAFDEEIQMMTV
;
A
#
# COMPACT_ATOMS: atom_id res chain seq x y z
N MET A 1 11.32 -14.01 -7.81
CA MET A 1 10.51 -13.18 -6.91
C MET A 1 9.05 -13.61 -7.04
N ILE A 2 8.35 -13.73 -5.93
CA ILE A 2 6.91 -14.05 -5.88
C ILE A 2 6.16 -12.72 -5.78
N LEU A 3 5.06 -12.60 -6.52
CA LEU A 3 4.08 -11.53 -6.36
C LEU A 3 2.91 -12.07 -5.54
N HIS A 4 2.51 -11.37 -4.50
CA HIS A 4 1.39 -11.78 -3.64
C HIS A 4 0.05 -11.40 -4.24
N ARG A 5 -0.08 -10.17 -4.74
CA ARG A 5 -1.25 -9.65 -5.49
C ARG A 5 -2.55 -9.49 -4.69
N ASP A 6 -2.51 -9.74 -3.39
CA ASP A 6 -3.61 -9.48 -2.47
C ASP A 6 -3.10 -9.14 -1.08
N ILE A 7 -2.16 -8.19 -1.03
CA ILE A 7 -1.68 -7.63 0.23
C ILE A 7 -2.83 -6.84 0.87
N SER A 8 -3.23 -7.22 2.07
CA SER A 8 -4.28 -6.59 2.86
C SER A 8 -3.98 -6.70 4.35
N GLU A 9 -4.68 -5.92 5.20
CA GLU A 9 -4.51 -6.07 6.66
C GLU A 9 -4.91 -7.46 7.16
N ASN A 10 -5.83 -8.15 6.48
CA ASN A 10 -6.31 -9.47 6.85
C ASN A 10 -5.33 -10.59 6.47
N ASN A 11 -4.44 -10.32 5.51
CA ASN A 11 -3.44 -11.27 5.03
C ASN A 11 -2.07 -11.08 5.71
N ILE A 12 -2.02 -10.29 6.78
CA ILE A 12 -0.82 -10.06 7.60
C ILE A 12 -1.10 -10.53 9.03
N ILE A 13 -0.38 -11.56 9.47
CA ILE A 13 -0.39 -12.02 10.85
C ILE A 13 0.82 -11.45 11.58
N LEU A 14 0.59 -10.82 12.73
CA LEU A 14 1.64 -10.45 13.66
C LEU A 14 1.75 -11.51 14.76
N THR A 15 2.96 -12.03 14.96
CA THR A 15 3.30 -12.94 16.05
C THR A 15 4.35 -12.31 16.93
N GLY A 16 4.39 -12.66 18.20
CA GLY A 16 5.37 -12.17 19.16
C GLY A 16 4.71 -11.91 20.50
N SER A 17 5.49 -11.41 21.44
CA SER A 17 4.96 -10.96 22.72
C SER A 17 5.66 -9.71 23.22
N ASP A 18 4.95 -8.93 24.04
CA ASP A 18 5.54 -7.78 24.72
C ASP A 18 6.70 -8.17 25.65
N VAL A 19 6.73 -9.43 26.10
CA VAL A 19 7.77 -9.97 26.99
C VAL A 19 9.07 -10.21 26.24
N SER A 20 9.00 -10.86 25.08
CA SER A 20 10.16 -11.21 24.25
C SER A 20 10.56 -10.09 23.28
N LYS A 21 9.67 -9.13 23.01
CA LYS A 21 9.83 -8.07 21.99
C LYS A 21 10.24 -8.60 20.61
N ASP A 22 9.88 -9.84 20.31
CA ASP A 22 10.24 -10.56 19.10
C ASP A 22 9.12 -10.52 18.05
N TRP A 23 8.52 -9.34 17.88
CA TRP A 23 7.44 -9.14 16.92
C TRP A 23 7.89 -9.48 15.50
N ARG A 24 7.14 -10.36 14.83
CA ARG A 24 7.34 -10.78 13.44
C ARG A 24 6.03 -10.70 12.67
N GLY A 25 6.10 -10.28 11.41
CA GLY A 25 4.98 -10.33 10.48
C GLY A 25 5.09 -11.52 9.53
N PHE A 26 3.97 -12.16 9.25
CA PHE A 26 3.84 -13.23 8.26
C PHE A 26 2.75 -12.86 7.26
N LEU A 27 3.06 -13.02 5.97
CA LEU A 27 2.07 -12.97 4.91
C LEU A 27 1.42 -14.34 4.76
N ILE A 28 0.10 -14.35 4.65
CA ILE A 28 -0.72 -15.54 4.41
C ILE A 28 -1.55 -15.35 3.15
N ASP A 29 -2.33 -16.37 2.76
CA ASP A 29 -3.22 -16.33 1.61
C ASP A 29 -2.48 -16.09 0.28
N LEU A 30 -1.83 -17.15 -0.20
CA LEU A 30 -1.03 -17.15 -1.43
C LEU A 30 -1.81 -17.68 -2.64
N ASP A 31 -3.15 -17.76 -2.56
CA ASP A 31 -3.99 -18.35 -3.62
C ASP A 31 -3.92 -17.55 -4.93
N LEU A 32 -3.64 -16.25 -4.84
CA LEU A 32 -3.45 -15.35 -5.98
C LEU A 32 -1.98 -15.14 -6.36
N ALA A 33 -1.05 -15.74 -5.60
CA ALA A 33 0.37 -15.51 -5.75
C ALA A 33 0.91 -16.16 -7.03
N VAL A 34 1.83 -15.48 -7.70
CA VAL A 34 2.45 -15.96 -8.94
C VAL A 34 3.95 -15.68 -8.94
N LEU A 35 4.71 -16.53 -9.65
CA LEU A 35 6.11 -16.23 -9.94
C LEU A 35 6.19 -15.10 -10.95
N LEU A 36 7.03 -14.11 -10.68
CA LEU A 36 7.27 -12.99 -11.61
C LEU A 36 7.75 -13.47 -12.99
N SER A 37 8.44 -14.61 -13.04
CA SER A 37 8.96 -15.22 -14.27
C SER A 37 7.93 -16.04 -15.06
N ASP A 38 6.71 -16.21 -14.55
CA ASP A 38 5.66 -17.00 -15.22
C ASP A 38 4.60 -16.11 -15.86
N ASP A 39 4.90 -15.64 -17.08
CA ASP A 39 4.00 -14.81 -17.89
C ASP A 39 2.64 -15.47 -18.17
N LYS A 40 2.58 -16.82 -18.20
CA LYS A 40 1.31 -17.53 -18.45
C LYS A 40 0.42 -17.49 -17.22
N ALA A 41 0.99 -17.68 -16.03
CA ALA A 41 0.27 -17.56 -14.77
C ALA A 41 -0.25 -16.12 -14.57
N GLN A 42 0.59 -15.11 -14.79
CA GLN A 42 0.19 -13.70 -14.71
C GLN A 42 -1.00 -13.37 -15.63
N ARG A 43 -1.01 -13.94 -16.84
CA ARG A 43 -2.12 -13.76 -17.79
C ARG A 43 -3.38 -14.55 -17.47
N LYS A 44 -3.34 -15.59 -16.65
CA LYS A 44 -4.53 -16.39 -16.31
C LYS A 44 -5.37 -15.78 -15.20
N THR A 45 -4.73 -15.07 -14.27
CA THR A 45 -5.35 -14.51 -13.07
C THR A 45 -5.79 -13.05 -13.26
N GLN A 46 -6.28 -12.72 -14.47
CA GLN A 46 -6.55 -11.35 -14.94
C GLN A 46 -7.88 -10.75 -14.49
N THR A 47 -8.71 -11.51 -13.76
CA THR A 47 -9.87 -10.93 -13.09
C THR A 47 -9.38 -9.89 -12.08
N MET A 48 -10.14 -8.81 -11.87
CA MET A 48 -9.84 -7.82 -10.84
C MET A 48 -9.89 -8.50 -9.46
N THR A 49 -8.78 -9.10 -9.07
CA THR A 49 -8.63 -9.83 -7.81
C THR A 49 -7.90 -8.93 -6.83
N GLY A 50 -8.31 -8.98 -5.58
CA GLY A 50 -7.70 -8.25 -4.49
C GLY A 50 -8.64 -7.27 -3.82
N THR A 51 -8.24 -6.87 -2.63
CA THR A 51 -9.03 -5.99 -1.76
C THR A 51 -8.97 -4.53 -2.25
N MET A 52 -10.11 -3.93 -2.64
CA MET A 52 -10.16 -2.62 -3.32
C MET A 52 -9.50 -1.48 -2.53
N GLU A 53 -9.61 -1.54 -1.21
CA GLU A 53 -8.97 -0.70 -0.19
C GLU A 53 -7.46 -0.62 -0.42
N PHE A 54 -6.83 -1.71 -0.82
CA PHE A 54 -5.37 -1.87 -0.94
C PHE A 54 -4.89 -2.05 -2.38
N MET A 55 -5.78 -2.01 -3.36
CA MET A 55 -5.40 -2.14 -4.77
C MET A 55 -4.65 -0.90 -5.28
N ALA A 56 -3.55 -1.16 -6.01
CA ALA A 56 -2.69 -0.16 -6.65
C ALA A 56 -3.42 0.68 -7.71
N LEU A 57 -3.01 1.94 -7.88
CA LEU A 57 -3.65 2.89 -8.81
C LEU A 57 -3.61 2.44 -10.28
N GLU A 58 -2.50 1.87 -10.76
CA GLU A 58 -2.40 1.37 -12.15
C GLU A 58 -3.35 0.19 -12.39
N LEU A 59 -3.53 -0.68 -11.39
CA LEU A 59 -4.49 -1.79 -11.46
C LEU A 59 -5.93 -1.29 -11.46
N LEU A 60 -6.24 -0.31 -10.59
CA LEU A 60 -7.55 0.33 -10.54
C LEU A 60 -7.89 1.06 -11.85
N SER A 61 -6.97 1.87 -12.40
CA SER A 61 -7.22 2.58 -13.67
C SER A 61 -7.43 1.62 -14.83
N GLY A 62 -6.61 0.57 -14.92
CA GLY A 62 -6.73 -0.46 -15.94
C GLY A 62 -8.09 -1.17 -15.94
N SER A 63 -8.74 -1.28 -14.78
CA SER A 63 -10.02 -1.99 -14.63
C SER A 63 -11.21 -1.31 -15.32
N TYR A 64 -11.19 0.02 -15.45
CA TYR A 64 -12.32 0.79 -15.99
C TYR A 64 -11.99 1.57 -17.27
N GLU A 65 -10.71 1.87 -17.55
CA GLU A 65 -10.34 2.69 -18.72
C GLU A 65 -10.48 1.95 -20.05
N LYS A 66 -10.22 0.64 -20.05
CA LYS A 66 -10.24 -0.18 -21.26
C LYS A 66 -10.80 -1.55 -20.92
N THR A 67 -11.96 -1.88 -21.48
CA THR A 67 -12.51 -3.23 -21.43
C THR A 67 -11.48 -4.21 -22.00
N GLY A 68 -10.95 -5.08 -21.16
CA GLY A 68 -9.92 -6.06 -21.53
C GLY A 68 -8.47 -5.55 -21.48
N ALA A 69 -8.18 -4.39 -20.88
CA ALA A 69 -6.80 -4.02 -20.60
C ALA A 69 -6.18 -4.98 -19.58
N ILE A 70 -4.99 -5.45 -19.92
CA ILE A 70 -4.20 -6.34 -19.08
C ILE A 70 -3.10 -5.50 -18.45
N VAL A 71 -3.23 -5.23 -17.16
CA VAL A 71 -2.12 -4.71 -16.36
C VAL A 71 -1.43 -5.88 -15.70
N ASN A 72 -0.21 -6.17 -16.13
CA ASN A 72 0.60 -7.19 -15.48
C ASN A 72 0.93 -6.72 -14.07
N HIS A 73 0.67 -7.57 -13.09
CA HIS A 73 1.06 -7.25 -11.73
C HIS A 73 2.59 -7.19 -11.65
N SER A 74 3.09 -6.14 -11.01
CA SER A 74 4.50 -5.96 -10.74
C SER A 74 4.71 -5.92 -9.22
N TYR A 75 5.96 -6.05 -8.81
CA TYR A 75 6.32 -5.95 -7.40
C TYR A 75 6.01 -4.57 -6.81
N ARG A 76 6.05 -3.52 -7.64
CA ARG A 76 5.56 -2.20 -7.28
C ARG A 76 4.14 -2.30 -6.73
N HIS A 77 3.24 -3.02 -7.40
CA HIS A 77 1.84 -3.08 -6.96
C HIS A 77 1.69 -3.67 -5.56
N ASP A 78 2.47 -4.71 -5.22
CA ASP A 78 2.50 -5.24 -3.86
C ASP A 78 3.02 -4.19 -2.86
N LEU A 79 4.07 -3.42 -3.21
CA LEU A 79 4.58 -2.32 -2.37
C LEU A 79 3.56 -1.19 -2.18
N GLU A 80 2.82 -0.81 -3.23
CA GLU A 80 1.74 0.17 -3.13
C GLU A 80 0.62 -0.34 -2.22
N SER A 81 0.29 -1.63 -2.28
CA SER A 81 -0.64 -2.25 -1.35
C SER A 81 -0.12 -2.23 0.09
N PHE A 82 1.17 -2.52 0.34
CA PHE A 82 1.78 -2.37 1.67
C PHE A 82 1.70 -0.93 2.18
N PHE A 83 1.93 0.05 1.31
CA PHE A 83 1.79 1.45 1.66
C PHE A 83 0.35 1.79 2.05
N TYR A 84 -0.64 1.29 1.32
CA TYR A 84 -2.04 1.46 1.68
C TYR A 84 -2.43 0.76 2.99
N VAL A 85 -1.86 -0.41 3.30
CA VAL A 85 -2.01 -1.04 4.62
C VAL A 85 -1.43 -0.16 5.73
N LEU A 86 -0.23 0.41 5.54
CA LEU A 86 0.38 1.32 6.50
C LEU A 86 -0.52 2.54 6.77
N LEU A 87 -1.01 3.18 5.71
CA LEU A 87 -1.92 4.32 5.82
C LEU A 87 -3.23 3.92 6.52
N TRP A 88 -3.84 2.82 6.11
CA TRP A 88 -5.09 2.31 6.67
C TRP A 88 -4.98 2.06 8.17
N LEU A 89 -3.95 1.33 8.61
CA LEU A 89 -3.75 1.04 10.02
C LEU A 89 -3.47 2.33 10.82
N SER A 90 -2.65 3.22 10.27
CA SER A 90 -2.29 4.48 10.93
C SER A 90 -3.48 5.43 11.10
N MET A 91 -4.44 5.41 10.17
CA MET A 91 -5.64 6.25 10.20
C MET A 91 -6.82 5.60 10.93
N SER A 92 -6.91 4.26 10.97
CA SER A 92 -8.06 3.53 11.54
C SER A 92 -7.84 3.06 12.97
N ARG A 93 -6.60 2.75 13.37
CA ARG A 93 -6.25 2.21 14.68
C ARG A 93 -5.61 3.29 15.56
N GLY A 94 -5.40 2.98 16.84
CA GLY A 94 -4.65 3.83 17.76
C GLY A 94 -5.40 5.06 18.29
N TRP A 95 -6.69 5.16 18.01
CA TRP A 95 -7.59 6.12 18.63
C TRP A 95 -7.96 5.69 20.06
N GLU A 96 -8.29 6.67 20.90
CA GLU A 96 -9.02 6.40 22.14
C GLU A 96 -10.44 5.95 21.79
N LYS A 97 -11.02 5.08 22.62
CA LYS A 97 -12.35 4.50 22.41
C LYS A 97 -13.39 5.61 22.18
N GLY A 98 -14.07 5.57 21.03
CA GLY A 98 -15.12 6.53 20.66
C GLY A 98 -14.61 7.86 20.11
N LYS A 99 -13.29 8.00 19.89
CA LYS A 99 -12.67 9.19 19.27
C LYS A 99 -12.19 8.93 17.84
N GLU A 100 -12.61 7.84 17.20
CA GLU A 100 -12.25 7.51 15.83
C GLU A 100 -12.82 8.55 14.85
N GLN A 101 -11.97 9.25 14.09
CA GLN A 101 -12.40 10.38 13.24
C GLN A 101 -12.49 10.04 11.74
N ASN A 102 -11.81 8.98 11.28
CA ASN A 102 -11.56 8.78 9.85
C ASN A 102 -12.49 7.78 9.16
N ARG A 103 -13.53 7.29 9.82
CA ARG A 103 -14.39 6.22 9.27
C ARG A 103 -14.95 6.58 7.87
N ASP A 104 -15.52 7.76 7.74
CA ASP A 104 -16.12 8.24 6.48
C ASP A 104 -15.07 8.61 5.43
N TYR A 105 -13.85 8.95 5.85
CA TYR A 105 -12.75 9.18 4.94
C TYR A 105 -12.25 7.86 4.37
N LEU A 106 -12.03 6.86 5.22
CA LEU A 106 -11.56 5.53 4.85
C LEU A 106 -12.59 4.77 4.02
N SER A 107 -13.90 4.97 4.24
CA SER A 107 -14.93 4.34 3.41
C SER A 107 -14.79 4.65 1.92
N LYS A 108 -14.29 5.84 1.58
CA LYS A 108 -14.07 6.26 0.18
C LYS A 108 -12.93 5.51 -0.51
N TRP A 109 -12.10 4.80 0.24
CA TRP A 109 -11.02 3.98 -0.32
C TRP A 109 -11.53 2.67 -0.94
N PHE A 110 -12.80 2.31 -0.69
CA PHE A 110 -13.38 1.05 -1.17
C PHE A 110 -14.89 1.09 -1.49
N THR A 111 -15.56 2.21 -1.26
CA THR A 111 -16.98 2.38 -1.57
C THR A 111 -17.15 3.16 -2.87
N GLY A 112 -17.99 2.63 -3.77
CA GLY A 112 -18.29 3.23 -5.07
C GLY A 112 -17.79 2.37 -6.23
N THR A 113 -17.75 2.98 -7.41
CA THR A 113 -17.18 2.38 -8.62
C THR A 113 -15.65 2.39 -8.56
N ALA A 114 -14.99 1.49 -9.31
CA ALA A 114 -13.53 1.47 -9.42
C ALA A 114 -12.94 2.82 -9.86
N LYS A 115 -13.67 3.55 -10.72
CA LYS A 115 -13.30 4.89 -11.17
C LYS A 115 -13.35 5.91 -10.02
N GLU A 116 -14.42 5.92 -9.23
CA GLU A 116 -14.55 6.84 -8.09
C GLU A 116 -13.47 6.56 -7.02
N ILE A 117 -13.20 5.28 -6.74
CA ILE A 117 -12.14 4.87 -5.82
C ILE A 117 -10.77 5.33 -6.34
N PHE A 118 -10.49 5.13 -7.63
CA PHE A 118 -9.25 5.60 -8.26
C PHE A 118 -9.10 7.12 -8.17
N GLU A 119 -10.13 7.89 -8.57
CA GLU A 119 -10.07 9.34 -8.58
C GLU A 119 -9.81 9.89 -7.18
N PHE A 120 -10.48 9.31 -6.18
CA PHE A 120 -10.26 9.67 -4.78
C PHE A 120 -8.82 9.37 -4.36
N LYS A 121 -8.37 8.11 -4.46
CA LYS A 121 -7.00 7.72 -4.07
C LYS A 121 -5.93 8.50 -4.83
N ASN A 122 -6.05 8.64 -6.15
CA ASN A 122 -5.09 9.37 -6.98
C ASN A 122 -5.00 10.84 -6.57
N THR A 123 -6.12 11.46 -6.16
CA THR A 123 -6.12 12.82 -5.58
C THR A 123 -5.35 12.86 -4.27
N GLN A 124 -5.61 11.91 -3.36
CA GLN A 124 -4.92 11.84 -2.07
C GLN A 124 -3.41 11.61 -2.23
N MET A 125 -3.00 10.86 -3.26
CA MET A 125 -1.59 10.57 -3.53
C MET A 125 -0.84 11.71 -4.22
N LYS A 126 -1.49 12.81 -4.61
CA LYS A 126 -0.78 13.98 -5.15
C LYS A 126 0.11 14.61 -4.10
N GLU A 127 1.24 15.16 -4.54
CA GLU A 127 2.21 15.82 -3.67
C GLU A 127 1.61 16.96 -2.84
N SER A 128 0.64 17.68 -3.41
CA SER A 128 -0.11 18.74 -2.74
C SER A 128 -1.03 18.25 -1.62
N ASN A 129 -1.40 16.97 -1.61
CA ASN A 129 -2.44 16.42 -0.75
C ASN A 129 -1.90 15.43 0.27
N ILE A 130 -0.79 14.74 -0.03
CA ILE A 130 -0.26 13.68 0.83
C ILE A 130 -0.01 14.15 2.28
N GLU A 131 0.46 15.39 2.48
CA GLU A 131 0.72 15.91 3.83
C GLU A 131 -0.58 16.24 4.58
N GLU A 132 -1.36 17.17 4.03
CA GLU A 132 -2.53 17.77 4.68
C GLU A 132 -3.73 16.83 4.73
N ASP A 133 -3.95 16.05 3.67
CA ASP A 133 -5.16 15.24 3.53
C ASP A 133 -4.96 13.79 3.96
N VAL A 134 -3.72 13.31 4.06
CA VAL A 134 -3.43 11.90 4.38
C VAL A 134 -2.63 11.78 5.68
N LEU A 135 -1.41 12.31 5.74
CA LEU A 135 -0.54 12.13 6.91
C LEU A 135 -1.11 12.79 8.17
N ASN A 136 -1.75 13.95 8.02
CA ASN A 136 -2.43 14.63 9.11
C ASN A 136 -3.62 13.85 9.71
N LYS A 137 -4.12 12.82 9.02
CA LYS A 137 -5.20 11.95 9.51
C LYS A 137 -4.71 10.78 10.37
N PHE A 138 -3.40 10.60 10.54
CA PHE A 138 -2.90 9.54 11.40
C PHE A 138 -3.45 9.70 12.81
N SER A 139 -3.72 8.61 13.51
CA SER A 139 -4.10 8.70 14.91
C SER A 139 -2.90 9.07 15.79
N PRO A 140 -3.13 9.55 17.03
CA PRO A 140 -2.05 10.00 17.90
C PRO A 140 -0.96 8.95 18.15
N LYS A 141 -1.31 7.66 18.21
CA LYS A 141 -0.32 6.58 18.41
C LYS A 141 0.63 6.37 17.22
N PHE A 142 0.27 6.87 16.04
CA PHE A 142 1.03 6.65 14.81
C PHE A 142 1.68 7.92 14.26
N TYR A 143 1.66 9.06 14.97
CA TYR A 143 2.33 10.28 14.51
C TYR A 143 3.81 10.09 14.17
N GLY A 144 4.52 9.22 14.90
CA GLY A 144 5.91 8.87 14.60
C GLY A 144 6.12 8.23 13.22
N LEU A 145 5.10 7.59 12.64
CA LEU A 145 5.20 6.96 11.32
C LEU A 145 4.97 7.91 10.15
N ARG A 146 4.61 9.18 10.39
CA ARG A 146 4.33 10.13 9.30
C ARG A 146 5.52 10.33 8.38
N ARG A 147 6.73 10.41 8.94
CA ARG A 147 7.95 10.57 8.15
C ARG A 147 8.22 9.34 7.28
N LEU A 148 8.19 8.14 7.85
CA LEU A 148 8.29 6.90 7.09
C LEU A 148 7.23 6.82 5.99
N ALA A 149 5.98 7.14 6.28
CA ALA A 149 4.91 7.14 5.29
C ALA A 149 5.19 8.15 4.16
N LYS A 150 5.73 9.34 4.48
CA LYS A 150 6.14 10.32 3.47
C LYS A 150 7.26 9.78 2.59
N GLU A 151 8.32 9.22 3.17
CA GLU A 151 9.43 8.68 2.39
C GLU A 151 9.01 7.47 1.57
N PHE A 152 8.18 6.59 2.12
CA PHE A 152 7.62 5.46 1.37
C PHE A 152 6.76 5.93 0.20
N TRP A 153 5.94 6.98 0.39
CA TRP A 153 5.21 7.63 -0.69
C TRP A 153 6.15 8.17 -1.78
N ARG A 154 7.25 8.84 -1.40
CA ARG A 154 8.24 9.36 -2.38
C ARG A 154 8.83 8.22 -3.21
N ILE A 155 9.19 7.11 -2.57
CA ILE A 155 9.75 5.93 -3.25
C ILE A 155 8.74 5.35 -4.27
N ILE A 156 7.47 5.24 -3.89
CA ILE A 156 6.42 4.59 -4.69
C ILE A 156 5.87 5.49 -5.81
N PHE A 157 5.79 6.81 -5.57
CA PHE A 157 5.05 7.72 -6.44
C PHE A 157 5.90 8.82 -7.09
N LEU A 158 7.15 9.05 -6.68
CA LEU A 158 8.04 10.01 -7.32
C LEU A 158 9.17 9.29 -8.08
N THR A 159 9.04 9.26 -9.41
CA THR A 159 10.11 8.78 -10.30
C THR A 159 10.80 9.97 -10.95
N ASN A 160 12.10 10.16 -10.69
CA ASN A 160 12.86 11.31 -11.20
C ASN A 160 12.18 12.68 -10.91
N GLY A 161 11.58 12.81 -9.72
CA GLY A 161 10.86 14.01 -9.31
C GLY A 161 9.48 14.21 -9.94
N THR A 162 8.98 13.24 -10.71
CA THR A 162 7.66 13.30 -11.33
C THR A 162 6.70 12.29 -10.72
N PHE A 163 5.46 12.71 -10.47
CA PHE A 163 4.40 11.82 -9.98
C PHE A 163 4.11 10.72 -11.02
N PHE A 164 4.22 9.46 -10.60
CA PHE A 164 4.08 8.29 -11.46
C PHE A 164 3.33 7.19 -10.72
N ILE A 165 2.37 6.55 -11.38
CA ILE A 165 1.57 5.44 -10.80
C ILE A 165 1.85 4.10 -11.47
N GLY A 166 2.56 4.10 -12.60
CA GLY A 166 2.78 2.90 -13.40
C GLY A 166 3.86 1.99 -12.85
N SER A 167 4.11 0.91 -13.59
CA SER A 167 5.13 -0.08 -13.22
C SER A 167 6.57 0.39 -13.52
N TYR A 168 7.50 0.04 -12.63
CA TYR A 168 8.92 0.33 -12.75
C TYR A 168 9.65 -0.75 -13.56
N LYS A 169 10.75 -0.38 -14.23
CA LYS A 169 11.61 -1.35 -14.93
C LYS A 169 12.56 -2.09 -13.98
N ASP A 170 13.01 -1.44 -12.90
CA ASP A 170 13.93 -2.00 -11.91
C ASP A 170 13.22 -2.18 -10.56
N ASN A 171 12.80 -3.41 -10.27
CA ASN A 171 12.13 -3.76 -9.02
C ASN A 171 13.10 -3.83 -7.82
N ASN A 172 14.39 -4.11 -8.05
CA ASN A 172 15.36 -4.28 -6.97
C ASN A 172 15.70 -2.94 -6.34
N ALA A 173 15.87 -1.90 -7.17
CA ALA A 173 16.10 -0.55 -6.68
C ALA A 173 14.95 -0.08 -5.78
N LEU A 174 13.70 -0.29 -6.21
CA LEU A 174 12.52 0.09 -5.44
C LEU A 174 12.47 -0.63 -4.07
N TYR A 175 12.69 -1.94 -4.06
CA TYR A 175 12.71 -2.73 -2.83
C TYR A 175 13.80 -2.27 -1.86
N ASN A 176 15.03 -2.11 -2.35
CA ASN A 176 16.15 -1.70 -1.52
C ASN A 176 15.92 -0.32 -0.91
N SER A 177 15.37 0.62 -1.68
CA SER A 177 14.99 1.94 -1.16
C SER A 177 13.90 1.86 -0.09
N THR A 178 12.88 1.02 -0.29
CA THR A 178 11.85 0.79 0.74
C THR A 178 12.46 0.20 2.01
N MET A 179 13.26 -0.86 1.90
CA MET A 179 13.89 -1.50 3.06
C MET A 179 14.79 -0.51 3.82
N ALA A 180 15.60 0.27 3.11
CA ALA A 180 16.45 1.28 3.72
C ALA A 180 15.64 2.33 4.51
N ALA A 181 14.52 2.82 3.96
CA ALA A 181 13.66 3.78 4.65
C ALA A 181 13.05 3.21 5.94
N PHE A 182 12.63 1.94 5.93
CA PHE A 182 12.12 1.26 7.12
C PHE A 182 13.22 1.06 8.17
N ASP A 183 14.40 0.59 7.77
CA ASP A 183 15.53 0.38 8.68
C ASP A 183 15.96 1.70 9.35
N GLU A 184 16.00 2.80 8.57
CA GLU A 184 16.33 4.13 9.07
C GLU A 184 15.31 4.62 10.11
N GLU A 185 14.01 4.46 9.82
CA GLU A 185 12.96 4.86 10.77
C GLU A 185 12.99 4.00 12.04
N ILE A 186 13.16 2.68 11.92
CA ILE A 186 13.26 1.78 13.08
C ILE A 186 14.41 2.21 13.99
N GLN A 187 15.58 2.51 13.42
CA GLN A 187 16.73 2.99 14.19
C GLN A 187 16.39 4.27 14.97
N MET A 188 15.67 5.20 14.35
CA MET A 188 15.30 6.46 14.99
C MET A 188 14.23 6.32 16.07
N MET A 189 13.37 5.30 16.01
CA MET A 189 12.40 5.01 17.06
C MET A 189 13.00 4.25 18.26
N THR A 190 14.20 3.70 18.11
CA THR A 190 14.92 2.98 19.19
C THR A 190 15.86 3.85 20.02
N VAL A 191 15.99 5.15 19.72
CA VAL A 191 16.80 6.14 20.46
C VAL A 191 15.92 6.97 21.39
#